data_AF-A0A956QAS4-F1
#
_entry.id   AF-A0A956QAS4-F1
#
_cell.length_a   1.000
_cell.length_b   1.000
_cell.length_c   1.000
_cell.angle_alpha   90.00
_cell.angle_beta   90.00
_cell.angle_gamma   90.00
#
_symmetry.space_group_name_H-M   'P 1'
#
loop_
_entity.id
_entity.type
_entity.pdbx_description
1 polymer ?
#
loop_
_entity_poly.entity_id
_entity_poly.type
_entity_poly.pdbx_seq_one_letter_code
_entity_poly.pdbx_strand_id
1 'polypeptide(L)'
;MPIPPLVVAAGVALLGVLALADQTVSGIRRAQRGPARSHVAKVDPAVACPACERGMRKVTFHGVEIDECPFCAGQWFDAGEIETISQMDPIPKRFLNVFAIDGEVTRLPGERGCPRCQQELQSVELRGQSVDVCTTCQGVWLDRGEFKSVVK
;
A
#
# COMPACT_ATOMS: atom_id res chain seq x y z
N MET A 1 76.06 9.96 27.00
CA MET A 1 76.46 8.54 27.02
C MET A 1 76.18 8.00 28.43
N PRO A 2 75.68 6.78 28.67
CA PRO A 2 75.63 5.60 27.79
C PRO A 2 74.21 4.96 27.65
N ILE A 3 74.22 3.80 26.97
CA ILE A 3 73.19 2.95 26.32
C ILE A 3 72.45 2.02 27.33
N PRO A 4 71.23 1.51 27.02
CA PRO A 4 70.39 0.65 27.89
C PRO A 4 70.86 -0.82 27.97
N PRO A 5 70.11 -1.72 28.64
CA PRO A 5 69.41 -2.71 27.81
C PRO A 5 68.03 -3.19 28.29
N LEU A 6 67.30 -3.68 27.28
CA LEU A 6 66.12 -4.53 27.29
C LEU A 6 66.20 -5.73 28.25
N VAL A 7 65.05 -6.11 28.82
CA VAL A 7 64.75 -7.51 29.18
C VAL A 7 63.30 -7.85 28.79
N VAL A 8 63.19 -8.98 28.10
CA VAL A 8 62.01 -9.66 27.55
C VAL A 8 61.50 -10.68 28.58
N ALA A 9 60.18 -10.86 28.71
CA ALA A 9 59.50 -12.14 29.00
C ALA A 9 57.97 -11.90 29.06
N ALA A 10 57.17 -12.39 28.11
CA ALA A 10 56.61 -13.74 28.04
C ALA A 10 55.68 -14.07 29.23
N GLY A 11 54.38 -13.86 29.04
CA GLY A 11 53.31 -14.23 29.97
C GLY A 11 52.25 -15.08 29.26
N VAL A 12 52.13 -16.33 29.71
CA VAL A 12 51.34 -17.44 29.18
C VAL A 12 49.83 -17.21 29.44
N ALA A 13 48.98 -17.34 28.42
CA ALA A 13 47.53 -17.29 28.58
C ALA A 13 46.97 -18.69 28.94
N LEU A 14 46.36 -18.78 30.12
CA LEU A 14 45.66 -19.97 30.63
C LEU A 14 44.27 -20.14 30.02
N LEU A 15 44.01 -21.36 29.55
CA LEU A 15 42.81 -22.21 29.74
C LEU A 15 41.44 -21.53 29.88
N GLY A 16 40.61 -21.68 28.83
CA GLY A 16 39.18 -21.33 28.83
C GLY A 16 38.29 -22.49 28.33
N VAL A 17 37.87 -23.31 29.30
CA VAL A 17 36.62 -24.09 29.45
C VAL A 17 35.81 -24.49 28.20
N LEU A 18 35.68 -25.82 28.01
CA LEU A 18 34.72 -26.50 27.14
C LEU A 18 33.27 -26.12 27.49
N ALA A 19 32.54 -25.58 26.52
CA ALA A 19 31.09 -25.44 26.58
C ALA A 19 30.41 -26.72 26.04
N LEU A 20 29.72 -27.42 26.93
CA LEU A 20 28.71 -28.43 26.59
C LEU A 20 27.43 -27.72 26.17
N ALA A 21 26.87 -28.07 25.02
CA ALA A 21 25.49 -27.73 24.67
C ALA A 21 24.76 -28.99 24.17
N ASP A 22 23.98 -29.49 25.10
CA ASP A 22 22.94 -30.52 25.03
C ASP A 22 21.74 -30.02 24.20
N GLN A 23 21.14 -30.92 23.41
CA GLN A 23 19.68 -31.11 23.23
C GLN A 23 19.28 -31.48 21.79
N THR A 24 18.89 -32.75 21.66
CA THR A 24 18.14 -33.33 20.56
C THR A 24 16.74 -32.71 20.46
N VAL A 25 16.45 -31.98 19.37
CA VAL A 25 15.08 -31.54 19.06
C VAL A 25 14.35 -32.66 18.32
N SER A 26 13.43 -33.30 19.02
CA SER A 26 12.51 -34.30 18.50
C SER A 26 11.53 -33.67 17.49
N GLY A 27 11.38 -34.35 16.35
CA GLY A 27 10.62 -33.88 15.20
C GLY A 27 9.12 -33.78 15.44
N ILE A 28 8.59 -32.56 15.35
CA ILE A 28 7.17 -32.30 15.10
C ILE A 28 7.01 -32.05 13.60
N ARG A 29 6.48 -33.03 12.87
CA ARG A 29 6.09 -32.84 11.46
C ARG A 29 4.88 -31.90 11.40
N ARG A 30 5.14 -30.59 11.25
CA ARG A 30 4.10 -29.62 10.90
C ARG A 30 3.56 -29.95 9.51
N ALA A 31 2.27 -30.22 9.41
CA ALA A 31 1.54 -30.24 8.14
C ALA A 31 1.69 -28.85 7.48
N GLN A 32 2.49 -28.78 6.43
CA GLN A 32 2.61 -27.59 5.60
C GLN A 32 1.32 -27.44 4.80
N ARG A 33 0.31 -26.78 5.36
CA ARG A 33 -0.71 -26.12 4.54
C ARG A 33 0.00 -24.97 3.83
N GLY A 34 0.30 -25.18 2.55
CA GLY A 34 0.82 -24.13 1.68
C GLY A 34 -0.13 -22.93 1.67
N PRO A 35 0.38 -21.71 1.43
CA PRO A 35 -0.46 -20.52 1.41
C PRO A 35 -1.47 -20.66 0.27
N ALA A 36 -2.75 -20.43 0.58
CA ALA A 36 -3.78 -20.25 -0.42
C ALA A 36 -3.32 -19.16 -1.39
N ARG A 37 -3.12 -19.51 -2.66
CA ARG A 37 -2.79 -18.56 -3.72
C ARG A 37 -3.98 -17.61 -3.90
N SER A 38 -3.98 -16.52 -3.14
CA SER A 38 -4.87 -15.39 -3.41
C SER A 38 -4.58 -14.93 -4.83
N HIS A 39 -5.58 -14.95 -5.69
CA HIS A 39 -5.50 -14.35 -7.02
C HIS A 39 -5.37 -12.84 -6.83
N VAL A 40 -4.14 -12.36 -6.63
CA VAL A 40 -3.85 -10.93 -6.61
C VAL A 40 -4.15 -10.42 -8.02
N ALA A 41 -5.24 -9.66 -8.15
CA ALA A 41 -5.59 -8.99 -9.40
C ALA A 41 -4.35 -8.27 -9.93
N LYS A 42 -3.98 -8.54 -11.18
CA LYS A 42 -2.79 -7.97 -11.81
C LYS A 42 -2.91 -6.44 -11.78
N VAL A 43 -1.85 -5.76 -11.35
CA VAL A 43 -1.74 -4.30 -11.42
C VAL A 43 -1.62 -3.92 -12.89
N ASP A 44 -2.43 -2.98 -13.36
CA ASP A 44 -2.35 -2.41 -14.70
C ASP A 44 -1.48 -1.14 -14.65
N PRO A 45 -0.24 -1.18 -15.18
CA PRO A 45 0.64 -0.02 -15.17
C PRO A 45 0.17 1.11 -16.10
N ALA A 46 -0.81 0.89 -16.98
CA ALA A 46 -1.33 1.94 -17.86
C ALA A 46 -2.11 3.02 -17.10
N VAL A 47 -2.58 2.72 -15.88
CA VAL A 47 -3.36 3.65 -15.07
C VAL A 47 -2.55 4.04 -13.83
N ALA A 48 -1.93 5.21 -13.87
CA ALA A 48 -1.15 5.75 -12.76
C ALA A 48 -2.06 6.34 -11.67
N CYS A 49 -1.79 6.04 -10.41
CA CYS A 49 -2.51 6.64 -9.29
C CYS A 49 -2.29 8.18 -9.24
N PRO A 50 -3.35 9.02 -9.23
CA PRO A 50 -3.20 10.48 -9.12
C PRO A 50 -2.47 10.93 -7.84
N ALA A 51 -2.66 10.21 -6.74
CA ALA A 51 -2.07 10.56 -5.44
C ALA A 51 -0.60 10.14 -5.28
N CYS A 52 -0.18 8.99 -5.86
CA CYS A 52 1.16 8.42 -5.64
C CYS A 52 1.85 7.81 -6.87
N GLU A 53 1.31 8.00 -8.07
CA GLU A 53 1.85 7.63 -9.40
C GLU A 53 2.07 6.14 -9.69
N ARG A 54 1.96 5.30 -8.68
CA ARG A 54 2.06 3.85 -8.83
C ARG A 54 0.87 3.30 -9.61
N GLY A 55 1.10 2.22 -10.35
CA GLY A 55 0.05 1.55 -11.12
C GLY A 55 -1.13 1.11 -10.24
N MET A 56 -2.33 1.24 -10.77
CA MET A 56 -3.57 0.81 -10.12
C MET A 56 -3.99 -0.58 -10.61
N ARG A 57 -4.86 -1.26 -9.85
CA ARG A 57 -5.45 -2.52 -10.30
C ARG A 57 -6.93 -2.34 -10.54
N LYS A 58 -7.40 -2.97 -11.60
CA LYS A 58 -8.83 -3.02 -11.91
C LYS A 58 -9.54 -3.99 -10.98
N VAL A 59 -10.67 -3.56 -10.44
CA VAL A 59 -11.54 -4.32 -9.54
C VAL A 59 -12.94 -4.28 -10.11
N THR A 60 -13.55 -5.43 -10.35
CA THR A 60 -14.93 -5.50 -10.81
C THR A 60 -15.86 -5.73 -9.63
N PHE A 61 -16.87 -4.87 -9.50
CA PHE A 61 -17.93 -4.98 -8.51
C PHE A 61 -19.30 -4.91 -9.19
N HIS A 62 -20.06 -6.00 -9.14
CA HIS A 62 -21.41 -6.08 -9.74
C HIS A 62 -21.45 -5.60 -11.21
N GLY A 63 -20.39 -5.88 -11.97
CA GLY A 63 -20.27 -5.48 -13.38
C GLY A 63 -19.70 -4.09 -13.61
N VAL A 64 -19.52 -3.28 -12.56
CA VAL A 64 -18.81 -1.99 -12.64
C VAL A 64 -17.33 -2.25 -12.40
N GLU A 65 -16.47 -1.79 -13.30
CA GLU A 65 -15.03 -1.84 -13.11
C GLU A 65 -14.60 -0.56 -12.39
N ILE A 66 -13.64 -0.62 -11.48
CA ILE A 66 -13.04 0.56 -10.86
C ILE A 66 -11.54 0.34 -10.79
N ASP A 67 -10.75 1.41 -10.78
CA ASP A 67 -9.32 1.30 -10.55
C ASP A 67 -8.99 1.63 -9.09
N GLU A 68 -8.32 0.71 -8.40
CA GLU A 68 -7.91 0.89 -7.01
C GLU A 68 -6.40 0.82 -6.87
N CYS A 69 -5.82 1.86 -6.28
CA CYS A 69 -4.40 1.88 -5.95
C CYS A 69 -4.10 0.91 -4.80
N PRO A 70 -3.26 -0.12 -4.98
CA PRO A 70 -2.91 -1.05 -3.88
C PRO A 70 -2.04 -0.42 -2.79
N PHE A 71 -1.52 0.80 -3.01
CA PHE A 71 -0.57 1.43 -2.12
C PHE A 71 -1.18 2.50 -1.22
N CYS A 72 -1.91 3.46 -1.79
CA CYS A 72 -2.63 4.47 -0.99
C CYS A 72 -4.10 4.09 -0.75
N ALA A 73 -4.65 3.11 -1.48
CA ALA A 73 -6.08 2.75 -1.51
C ALA A 73 -7.04 3.88 -1.94
N GLY A 74 -6.52 4.88 -2.67
CA GLY A 74 -7.38 5.76 -3.46
C GLY A 74 -8.01 5.00 -4.63
N GLN A 75 -9.15 5.51 -5.07
CA GLN A 75 -10.03 4.89 -6.05
C GLN A 75 -10.33 5.86 -7.18
N TRP A 76 -10.21 5.37 -8.41
CA TRP A 76 -10.61 6.07 -9.61
C TRP A 76 -11.87 5.42 -10.18
N PHE A 77 -12.83 6.27 -10.51
CA PHE A 77 -14.08 5.95 -11.16
C PHE A 77 -14.08 6.64 -12.52
N ASP A 78 -14.28 5.88 -13.59
CA ASP A 78 -14.57 6.45 -14.90
C ASP A 78 -15.99 7.05 -14.92
N ALA A 79 -16.30 7.77 -15.99
CA ALA A 79 -17.58 8.46 -16.15
C ALA A 79 -18.78 7.51 -15.94
N GLY A 80 -19.69 7.87 -15.02
CA GLY A 80 -20.91 7.10 -14.76
C GLY A 80 -20.76 5.95 -13.76
N GLU A 81 -19.54 5.55 -13.40
CA GLU A 81 -19.32 4.38 -12.53
C GLU A 81 -19.72 4.68 -11.08
N ILE A 82 -19.37 5.87 -10.57
CA ILE A 82 -19.72 6.28 -9.21
C ILE A 82 -21.23 6.41 -9.04
N GLU A 83 -21.95 6.95 -10.03
CA GLU A 83 -23.41 7.04 -10.03
C GLU A 83 -24.04 5.65 -10.00
N THR A 84 -23.48 4.71 -10.78
CA THR A 84 -23.96 3.32 -10.83
C THR A 84 -23.81 2.62 -9.48
N ILE A 85 -22.65 2.76 -8.82
CA ILE A 85 -22.42 2.15 -7.51
C ILE A 85 -23.25 2.84 -6.42
N SER A 86 -23.46 4.16 -6.52
CA SER A 86 -24.26 4.93 -5.56
C SER A 86 -25.73 4.52 -5.50
N GLN A 87 -26.24 3.90 -6.56
CA GLN A 87 -27.61 3.39 -6.63
C GLN A 87 -27.76 1.97 -6.03
N MET A 88 -26.66 1.32 -5.62
CA MET A 88 -26.70 -0.03 -5.05
C MET A 88 -27.00 0.00 -3.55
N ASP A 89 -27.98 -0.81 -3.11
CA ASP A 89 -28.30 -1.03 -1.68
C ASP A 89 -28.24 -2.53 -1.33
N PRO A 90 -27.39 -2.96 -0.37
CA PRO A 90 -26.47 -2.15 0.42
C PRO A 90 -25.20 -1.73 -0.34
N ILE A 91 -24.69 -0.52 -0.02
CA ILE A 91 -23.40 -0.05 -0.52
C ILE A 91 -22.29 -1.04 -0.12
N PRO A 92 -21.37 -1.40 -1.02
CA PRO A 92 -20.44 -2.49 -0.76
C PRO A 92 -19.37 -2.09 0.26
N LYS A 93 -19.11 -2.97 1.23
CA LYS A 93 -18.18 -2.71 2.34
C LYS A 93 -16.75 -2.36 1.90
N ARG A 94 -16.33 -2.79 0.71
CA ARG A 94 -15.00 -2.50 0.15
C ARG A 94 -14.76 -1.00 0.03
N PHE A 95 -15.78 -0.23 -0.31
CA PHE A 95 -15.72 1.22 -0.43
C PHE A 95 -15.79 1.94 0.92
N LEU A 96 -16.15 1.23 1.99
CA LEU A 96 -16.34 1.79 3.34
C LEU A 96 -15.12 1.59 4.24
N ASN A 97 -13.99 1.09 3.72
CA ASN A 97 -12.84 0.73 4.54
C ASN A 97 -11.98 1.96 4.88
N VAL A 98 -12.22 2.55 6.05
CA VAL A 98 -11.53 3.75 6.58
C VAL A 98 -10.30 3.39 7.43
N PHE A 99 -9.95 2.11 7.60
CA PHE A 99 -8.82 1.74 8.45
C PHE A 99 -7.46 1.84 7.73
N ALA A 100 -6.53 2.53 8.40
CA ALA A 100 -5.24 3.02 7.93
C ALA A 100 -4.28 1.94 7.41
N ILE A 101 -3.50 2.28 6.38
CA ILE A 101 -2.12 1.82 6.25
C ILE A 101 -1.24 3.05 6.10
N ASP A 102 0.03 2.89 6.45
CA ASP A 102 1.09 3.92 6.53
C ASP A 102 1.51 4.47 5.16
N GLY A 103 0.57 4.56 4.21
CA GLY A 103 0.80 5.02 2.86
C GLY A 103 0.79 6.53 2.79
N GLU A 104 1.98 7.10 2.63
CA GLU A 104 2.19 8.53 2.42
C GLU A 104 1.38 9.02 1.21
N VAL A 105 0.47 9.98 1.44
CA VAL A 105 -0.21 10.73 0.38
C VAL A 105 0.79 11.75 -0.14
N THR A 106 1.36 11.50 -1.31
CA THR A 106 2.45 12.33 -1.85
C THR A 106 1.98 13.57 -2.62
N ARG A 107 0.68 13.69 -2.93
CA ARG A 107 0.08 14.86 -3.59
C ARG A 107 -1.19 15.32 -2.92
N LEU A 108 -1.29 16.63 -2.73
CA LEU A 108 -2.49 17.26 -2.21
C LEU A 108 -3.62 17.23 -3.25
N PRO A 109 -4.89 17.30 -2.82
CA PRO A 109 -6.01 17.54 -3.73
C PRO A 109 -5.75 18.80 -4.58
N GLY A 110 -6.05 18.73 -5.88
CA GLY A 110 -5.98 19.87 -6.81
C GLY A 110 -4.64 20.01 -7.54
N GLU A 111 -3.62 19.26 -7.14
CA GLU A 111 -2.31 19.22 -7.81
C GLU A 111 -2.12 17.93 -8.64
N ARG A 112 -3.21 17.21 -8.90
CA ARG A 112 -3.19 15.84 -9.42
C ARG A 112 -3.60 15.80 -10.88
N GLY A 113 -2.96 14.92 -11.65
CA GLY A 113 -3.31 14.66 -13.04
C GLY A 113 -4.31 13.54 -13.19
N CYS A 114 -5.25 13.71 -14.13
CA CYS A 114 -6.18 12.67 -14.54
C CYS A 114 -5.42 11.48 -15.15
N PRO A 115 -5.64 10.24 -14.71
CA PRO A 115 -4.93 9.07 -15.20
C PRO A 115 -5.38 8.64 -16.60
N ARG A 116 -6.48 9.21 -17.13
CA ARG A 116 -7.00 8.94 -18.47
C ARG A 116 -6.52 9.94 -19.52
N CYS A 117 -6.61 11.23 -19.22
CA CYS A 117 -6.34 12.30 -20.19
C CYS A 117 -5.24 13.29 -19.75
N GLN A 118 -4.61 13.06 -18.61
CA GLN A 118 -3.50 13.87 -18.05
C GLN A 118 -3.83 15.34 -17.73
N GLN A 119 -5.09 15.76 -17.87
CA GLN A 119 -5.54 17.09 -17.44
C GLN A 119 -5.52 17.22 -15.92
N GLU A 120 -5.37 18.43 -15.42
CA GLU A 120 -5.46 18.73 -13.99
C GLU A 120 -6.86 18.38 -13.45
N LEU A 121 -6.89 17.69 -12.31
CA LEU A 121 -8.12 17.39 -11.60
C LEU A 121 -8.57 18.60 -10.78
N GLN A 122 -9.86 18.92 -10.85
CA GLN A 122 -10.44 19.97 -10.03
C GLN A 122 -10.90 19.38 -8.70
N SER A 123 -10.38 19.88 -7.58
CA SER A 123 -10.90 19.54 -6.26
C SER A 123 -12.19 20.29 -5.97
N VAL A 124 -13.24 19.55 -5.67
CA VAL A 124 -14.55 20.06 -5.25
C VAL A 124 -14.86 19.51 -3.86
N GLU A 125 -15.40 20.35 -2.98
CA GLU A 125 -15.87 19.89 -1.68
C GLU A 125 -17.28 19.33 -1.80
N LEU A 126 -17.43 18.03 -1.56
CA LEU A 126 -18.70 17.33 -1.57
C LEU A 126 -18.93 16.69 -0.20
N ARG A 127 -19.92 17.20 0.53
CA ARG A 127 -20.30 16.71 1.86
C ARG A 127 -19.14 16.71 2.86
N GLY A 128 -18.31 17.75 2.81
CA GLY A 128 -17.14 17.91 3.69
C GLY A 128 -15.91 17.09 3.30
N GLN A 129 -15.96 16.37 2.17
CA GLN A 129 -14.80 15.68 1.61
C GLN A 129 -14.33 16.36 0.33
N SER A 130 -13.01 16.38 0.12
CA SER A 130 -12.43 16.83 -1.14
C SER A 130 -12.54 15.71 -2.16
N VAL A 131 -13.19 15.95 -3.28
CA VAL A 131 -13.30 15.01 -4.39
C VAL A 131 -12.63 15.62 -5.60
N ASP A 132 -11.78 14.86 -6.27
CA ASP A 132 -11.06 15.34 -7.43
C ASP A 132 -11.77 14.88 -8.71
N VAL A 133 -12.20 15.83 -9.54
CA VAL A 133 -12.97 15.55 -10.75
C VAL A 133 -12.21 15.97 -12.01
N CYS A 134 -12.24 15.12 -13.04
CA CYS A 134 -11.75 15.49 -14.35
C CYS A 134 -12.90 16.06 -15.19
N THR A 135 -12.83 17.32 -15.57
CA THR A 135 -13.86 17.98 -16.40
C THR A 135 -13.83 17.55 -17.87
N THR A 136 -12.77 16.86 -18.31
CA THR A 136 -12.63 16.38 -19.70
C THR A 136 -13.21 14.99 -19.91
N CYS A 137 -12.80 14.01 -19.10
CA CYS A 137 -13.27 12.64 -19.22
C CYS A 137 -14.36 12.28 -18.20
N GLN A 138 -14.76 13.22 -17.34
CA GLN A 138 -15.78 13.05 -16.30
C GLN A 138 -15.44 11.95 -15.27
N GLY A 139 -14.16 11.60 -15.13
CA GLY A 139 -13.71 10.66 -14.12
C GLY A 139 -13.58 11.33 -12.75
N VAL A 140 -13.69 10.52 -11.70
CA VAL A 140 -13.69 10.94 -10.31
C VAL A 140 -12.61 10.18 -9.55
N TRP A 141 -11.78 10.93 -8.83
CA TRP A 141 -10.83 10.40 -7.88
C TRP A 141 -11.30 10.63 -6.45
N LEU A 142 -11.24 9.58 -5.65
CA LEU A 142 -11.49 9.61 -4.22
C LEU A 142 -10.26 9.08 -3.50
N ASP A 143 -9.75 9.86 -2.56
CA ASP A 143 -8.76 9.37 -1.63
C ASP A 143 -9.39 8.33 -0.70
N ARG A 144 -8.52 7.60 0.01
CA ARG A 144 -8.96 6.55 0.92
C ARG A 144 -9.99 7.09 1.92
N GLY A 145 -11.12 6.41 2.00
CA GLY A 145 -12.15 6.65 3.02
C GLY A 145 -13.13 7.77 2.70
N GLU A 146 -12.92 8.52 1.61
CA GLU A 146 -13.82 9.62 1.21
C GLU A 146 -15.15 9.12 0.64
N PHE A 147 -15.14 7.95 -0.01
CA PHE A 147 -16.33 7.35 -0.63
C PHE A 147 -17.51 7.24 0.33
N LYS A 148 -17.27 6.85 1.59
CA LYS A 148 -18.35 6.67 2.58
C LYS A 148 -19.16 7.95 2.81
N SER A 149 -18.53 9.11 2.72
CA SER A 149 -19.16 10.41 2.97
C SER A 149 -19.82 10.98 1.70
N VAL A 150 -19.30 10.63 0.52
CA VAL A 150 -19.82 11.13 -0.76
C VAL A 150 -21.15 10.47 -1.13
N VAL A 151 -21.37 9.20 -0.79
CA VAL A 151 -22.42 8.37 -1.40
C VAL A 151 -23.67 8.16 -0.51
N LYS A 152 -23.72 8.72 0.70
CA LYS A 152 -24.79 8.43 1.68
C LYS A 152 -25.86 9.51 1.87
#